data_AF-A0AAU1KXK7-F1
#
_entry.id   AF-A0AAU1KXK7-F1
#
_cell.length_a   1.000
_cell.length_b   1.000
_cell.length_c   1.000
_cell.angle_alpha   90.00
_cell.angle_beta   90.00
_cell.angle_gamma   90.00
#
_symmetry.space_group_name_H-M   'P 1'
#
loop_
_entity.id
_entity.type
_entity.pdbx_description
1 polymer ?
#
loop_
_entity_poly.entity_id
_entity_poly.type
_entity_poly.pdbx_seq_one_letter_code
_entity_poly.pdbx_strand_id
1 'polypeptide(L)'
;MTSNTSPPTTRPQWSHCGQEAKAADPVGCRGVRVHGHAVCLYHLSPGATSTYLSSVRPGDAIDHRGTLFTEPCLKELLEALRDPATGHSHLRDAKFSEARFIGDANFTKSRFTGATLFAKSRFTGAALFASAEFAGLARFSGVTFESVARFSGAKFAGDARFDGANFTHAAHFDEATFGGPSRFGPLRAETLDLSEAVFAAPLTIEAAAQSVLCHRTRWDAATTVRLRFADLDLSNAVPTQPTAISAHPVPFTLGPGEALDETPWNPATADVRVVSLRGADTEHLVLSDVDLQQCIFSGAFHRDQLRLEGHCVFSRTPTGLHWYPRLLPHRWSKRITLAEEHHWRASRKTSRGKRRDPGWATAPADTTHTPRPDALAATYRQLRKGFEDTKNEPDAADFYYGEMEMRRQDTGRPWGERWLLWVYWLLSGYGLRAMRALGWLIVAVAATVFALMLWGLPTAKLQPRTVGTLIGRDIALTTSTPAPQLTGNDRITLERAQKAVIVAFNAAVFRAPSQNLTTPGTVVDMAARFIEPALLALAVLAVRGRVKR
;
A
#
# COMPACT_ATOMS: atom_id res chain seq x y z
N MET A 1 -8.50 15.30 -31.55
CA MET A 1 -9.21 14.66 -32.67
C MET A 1 -10.68 14.62 -32.30
N THR A 2 -11.51 15.41 -32.98
CA THR A 2 -12.95 15.48 -32.74
C THR A 2 -13.57 14.13 -33.09
N SER A 3 -14.13 13.43 -32.09
CA SER A 3 -14.87 12.21 -32.32
C SER A 3 -16.06 12.51 -33.22
N ASN A 4 -15.95 12.05 -34.46
CA ASN A 4 -16.97 12.10 -35.49
C ASN A 4 -18.02 11.02 -35.16
N THR A 5 -18.83 11.25 -34.13
CA THR A 5 -19.98 10.40 -33.83
C THR A 5 -21.15 10.95 -34.64
N SER A 6 -21.57 10.21 -35.68
CA SER A 6 -22.80 10.52 -36.42
C SER A 6 -23.95 10.75 -35.43
N PRO A 7 -24.78 11.79 -35.59
CA PRO A 7 -25.88 12.04 -34.67
C PRO A 7 -26.80 10.82 -34.64
N PRO A 8 -27.26 10.39 -33.45
CA PRO A 8 -28.09 9.20 -33.32
C PRO A 8 -29.34 9.34 -34.18
N THR A 9 -29.55 8.45 -35.14
CA THR A 9 -30.66 8.49 -36.10
C THR A 9 -32.02 8.17 -35.46
N THR A 10 -32.02 7.73 -34.20
CA THR A 10 -33.21 7.37 -33.44
C THR A 10 -33.92 8.61 -32.90
N ARG A 11 -35.24 8.68 -33.09
CA ARG A 11 -36.09 9.73 -32.52
C ARG A 11 -36.19 9.54 -31.00
N PRO A 12 -36.07 10.60 -30.18
CA PRO A 12 -36.27 10.51 -28.74
C PRO A 12 -37.71 10.10 -28.39
N GLN A 13 -37.90 9.51 -27.21
CA GLN A 13 -39.19 9.02 -26.73
C GLN A 13 -40.14 10.11 -26.20
N TRP A 14 -39.72 11.38 -26.22
CA TRP A 14 -40.51 12.54 -25.79
C TRP A 14 -40.87 13.44 -26.97
N SER A 15 -41.81 14.36 -26.75
CA SER A 15 -42.17 15.39 -27.72
C SER A 15 -41.00 16.35 -27.94
N HIS A 16 -40.23 16.14 -29.01
CA HIS A 16 -39.02 16.91 -29.31
C HIS A 16 -39.27 18.07 -30.27
N CYS A 17 -38.35 19.03 -30.27
CA CYS A 17 -38.42 20.28 -31.01
C CYS A 17 -38.39 20.06 -32.53
N GLY A 18 -37.50 19.21 -33.03
CA GLY A 18 -37.40 18.87 -34.44
C GLY A 18 -36.93 19.99 -35.38
N GLN A 19 -36.61 21.17 -34.83
CA GLN A 19 -36.01 22.28 -35.58
C GLN A 19 -34.67 21.86 -36.20
N GLU A 20 -34.31 22.50 -37.32
CA GLU A 20 -33.07 22.24 -38.06
C GLU A 20 -32.92 20.80 -38.61
N ALA A 21 -34.01 20.05 -38.77
CA ALA A 21 -33.97 18.74 -39.42
C ALA A 21 -33.49 18.88 -40.89
N LYS A 22 -32.51 18.07 -41.28
CA LYS A 22 -31.90 18.07 -42.62
C LYS A 22 -31.84 16.64 -43.15
N ALA A 23 -31.56 16.46 -44.45
CA ALA A 23 -31.43 15.13 -45.04
C ALA A 23 -30.40 14.23 -44.31
N ALA A 24 -29.34 14.81 -43.75
CA ALA A 24 -28.30 14.11 -42.99
C ALA A 24 -28.65 13.87 -41.49
N ASP A 25 -29.60 14.62 -40.92
CA ASP A 25 -30.15 14.40 -39.57
C ASP A 25 -31.66 14.65 -39.62
N PRO A 26 -32.46 13.63 -40.00
CA PRO A 26 -33.91 13.79 -40.18
C PRO A 26 -34.66 14.00 -38.86
N VAL A 27 -34.00 13.83 -37.71
CA VAL A 27 -34.59 14.05 -36.38
C VAL A 27 -34.54 15.53 -35.98
N GLY A 28 -33.48 16.24 -36.39
CA GLY A 28 -33.22 17.62 -35.98
C GLY A 28 -32.97 17.76 -34.47
N CYS A 29 -33.33 18.92 -33.92
CA CYS A 29 -33.15 19.24 -32.51
C CYS A 29 -33.93 18.29 -31.60
N ARG A 30 -33.22 17.56 -30.73
CA ARG A 30 -33.77 16.56 -29.81
C ARG A 30 -34.31 17.15 -28.50
N GLY A 31 -34.18 18.47 -28.30
CA GLY A 31 -34.69 19.18 -27.13
C GLY A 31 -36.19 19.00 -26.96
N VAL A 32 -36.62 18.69 -25.74
CA VAL A 32 -38.04 18.59 -25.39
C VAL A 32 -38.74 19.93 -25.61
N ARG A 33 -39.97 19.89 -26.11
CA ARG A 33 -40.82 21.06 -26.23
C ARG A 33 -41.18 21.58 -24.84
N VAL A 34 -41.02 22.89 -24.63
CA VAL A 34 -41.41 23.50 -23.36
C VAL A 34 -42.91 23.76 -23.34
N HIS A 35 -43.51 23.85 -22.15
CA HIS A 35 -44.95 24.04 -22.00
C HIS A 35 -45.44 25.29 -22.75
N GLY A 36 -46.53 25.16 -23.50
CA GLY A 36 -47.10 26.26 -24.28
C GLY A 36 -46.41 26.58 -25.61
N HIS A 37 -45.31 25.89 -25.98
CA HIS A 37 -44.56 26.17 -27.21
C HIS A 37 -44.26 24.91 -28.02
N ALA A 38 -44.15 25.05 -29.35
CA ALA A 38 -43.84 23.95 -30.26
C ALA A 38 -42.33 23.60 -30.33
N VAL A 39 -41.49 24.37 -29.63
CA VAL A 39 -40.02 24.28 -29.69
C VAL A 39 -39.42 24.13 -28.29
N CYS A 40 -38.14 23.76 -28.21
CA CYS A 40 -37.40 23.72 -26.96
C CYS A 40 -36.95 25.11 -26.52
N LEU A 41 -36.48 25.24 -25.27
CA LEU A 41 -36.02 26.51 -24.70
C LEU A 41 -34.97 27.23 -25.56
N TYR A 42 -34.06 26.48 -26.18
CA TYR A 42 -33.01 27.03 -27.05
C TYR A 42 -33.56 27.71 -28.32
N HIS A 43 -34.65 27.18 -28.88
CA HIS A 43 -35.24 27.68 -30.13
C HIS A 43 -36.40 28.65 -29.89
N LEU A 44 -36.67 29.04 -28.65
CA LEU A 44 -37.64 30.09 -28.39
C LEU A 44 -37.13 31.44 -28.90
N SER A 45 -38.05 32.25 -29.41
CA SER A 45 -37.76 33.66 -29.66
C SER A 45 -37.57 34.39 -28.32
N PRO A 46 -36.79 35.48 -28.26
CA PRO A 46 -36.52 36.19 -27.00
C PRO A 46 -37.77 36.59 -26.20
N GLY A 47 -38.86 37.00 -26.88
CA GLY A 47 -40.13 37.32 -26.23
C GLY A 47 -40.90 36.09 -25.71
N ALA A 48 -40.78 34.94 -26.40
CA ALA A 48 -41.32 33.68 -25.90
C ALA A 48 -40.50 33.15 -24.71
N THR A 49 -39.17 33.33 -24.73
CA THR A 49 -38.28 32.98 -23.62
C THR A 49 -38.65 33.73 -22.35
N SER A 50 -38.81 35.07 -22.42
CA SER A 50 -39.20 35.85 -21.24
C SER A 50 -40.57 35.45 -20.70
N THR A 51 -41.53 35.15 -21.59
CA THR A 51 -42.86 34.65 -21.21
C THR A 51 -42.76 33.31 -20.49
N TYR A 52 -42.03 32.34 -21.05
CA TYR A 52 -41.80 31.04 -20.43
C TYR A 52 -41.09 31.16 -19.07
N LEU A 53 -39.99 31.92 -18.99
CA LEU A 53 -39.24 32.10 -17.75
C LEU A 53 -40.06 32.83 -16.67
N SER A 54 -40.97 33.73 -17.05
CA SER A 54 -41.88 34.37 -16.10
C SER A 54 -42.96 33.44 -15.55
N SER A 55 -43.20 32.29 -16.21
CA SER A 55 -44.20 31.31 -15.80
C SER A 55 -43.66 30.29 -14.78
N VAL A 56 -42.35 30.04 -14.76
CA VAL A 56 -41.73 29.13 -13.81
C VAL A 56 -41.57 29.78 -12.43
N ARG A 57 -41.63 28.97 -11.39
CA ARG A 57 -41.51 29.36 -9.99
C ARG A 57 -40.49 28.49 -9.27
N PRO A 58 -39.83 29.02 -8.22
CA PRO A 58 -38.96 28.21 -7.37
C PRO A 58 -39.72 27.00 -6.80
N GLY A 59 -39.14 25.80 -6.94
CA GLY A 59 -39.76 24.54 -6.54
C GLY A 59 -40.60 23.86 -7.64
N ASP A 60 -40.67 24.42 -8.84
CA ASP A 60 -41.33 23.76 -9.96
C ASP A 60 -40.53 22.54 -10.46
N ALA A 61 -41.26 21.65 -11.15
CA ALA A 61 -40.65 20.58 -11.92
C ALA A 61 -40.35 21.06 -13.34
N ILE A 62 -39.11 20.91 -13.79
CA ILE A 62 -38.66 21.30 -15.13
C ILE A 62 -38.31 20.07 -15.97
N ASP A 63 -38.62 20.13 -17.26
CA ASP A 63 -38.22 19.15 -18.25
C ASP A 63 -37.53 19.85 -19.42
N HIS A 64 -36.22 19.63 -19.51
CA HIS A 64 -35.36 20.17 -20.55
C HIS A 64 -34.46 19.07 -21.17
N ARG A 65 -34.96 17.82 -21.20
CA ARG A 65 -34.25 16.71 -21.86
C ARG A 65 -33.88 17.03 -23.31
N GLY A 66 -32.70 16.59 -23.75
CA GLY A 66 -32.18 16.81 -25.10
C GLY A 66 -31.89 18.28 -25.47
N THR A 67 -32.11 19.23 -24.55
CA THR A 67 -32.03 20.67 -24.87
C THR A 67 -30.58 21.14 -24.89
N LEU A 68 -30.28 22.08 -25.78
CA LEU A 68 -29.00 22.77 -25.81
C LEU A 68 -29.06 23.97 -24.84
N PHE A 69 -28.11 24.08 -23.93
CA PHE A 69 -27.96 25.19 -23.02
C PHE A 69 -26.66 25.93 -23.32
N THR A 70 -26.76 27.21 -23.64
CA THR A 70 -25.63 28.14 -23.55
C THR A 70 -25.55 28.69 -22.12
N GLU A 71 -24.40 29.23 -21.71
CA GLU A 71 -24.25 29.82 -20.38
C GLU A 71 -25.32 30.88 -20.06
N PRO A 72 -25.65 31.84 -20.96
CA PRO A 72 -26.71 32.82 -20.68
C PRO A 72 -28.09 32.17 -20.52
N CYS A 73 -28.43 31.20 -21.38
CA CYS A 73 -29.70 30.50 -21.33
C CYS A 73 -29.89 29.72 -20.01
N LEU A 74 -28.83 29.04 -19.55
CA LEU A 74 -28.87 28.35 -18.26
C LEU A 74 -28.99 29.35 -17.10
N LYS A 75 -28.22 30.44 -17.14
CA LYS A 75 -28.25 31.48 -16.11
C LYS A 75 -29.64 32.10 -15.97
N GLU A 76 -30.29 32.45 -17.09
CA GLU A 76 -31.64 32.99 -17.09
C GLU A 76 -32.67 32.01 -16.52
N LEU A 77 -32.57 30.72 -16.87
CA LEU A 77 -33.43 29.67 -16.32
C LEU A 77 -33.27 29.54 -14.80
N LEU A 78 -32.03 29.49 -14.30
CA LEU A 78 -31.76 29.32 -12.87
C LEU A 78 -32.13 30.57 -12.06
N GLU A 79 -31.99 31.77 -12.63
CA GLU A 79 -32.45 33.01 -11.98
C GLU A 79 -33.98 33.07 -11.89
N ALA A 80 -34.70 32.58 -12.90
CA ALA A 80 -36.16 32.47 -12.84
C ALA A 80 -36.65 31.46 -11.76
N LEU A 81 -35.82 30.46 -11.45
CA LEU A 81 -36.08 29.45 -10.41
C LEU A 81 -35.47 29.82 -9.04
N ARG A 82 -34.96 31.04 -8.89
CA ARG A 82 -34.29 31.49 -7.67
C ARG A 82 -35.29 31.74 -6.55
N ASP A 83 -35.12 31.00 -5.45
CA ASP A 83 -35.91 31.20 -4.24
C ASP A 83 -35.44 32.50 -3.55
N PRO A 84 -36.33 33.48 -3.34
CA PRO A 84 -35.97 34.76 -2.72
C PRO A 84 -35.52 34.62 -1.26
N ALA A 85 -35.92 33.57 -0.55
CA ALA A 85 -35.54 33.36 0.85
C ALA A 85 -34.10 32.85 1.00
N THR A 86 -33.67 31.97 0.09
CA THR A 86 -32.32 31.36 0.13
C THR A 86 -31.33 32.03 -0.81
N GLY A 87 -31.82 32.74 -1.82
CA GLY A 87 -31.01 33.33 -2.88
C GLY A 87 -30.39 32.30 -3.82
N HIS A 88 -30.88 31.06 -3.82
CA HIS A 88 -30.39 29.94 -4.62
C HIS A 88 -31.50 29.37 -5.50
N SER A 89 -31.14 28.74 -6.62
CA SER A 89 -32.14 28.10 -7.48
C SER A 89 -32.75 26.89 -6.75
N HIS A 90 -34.08 26.79 -6.77
CA HIS A 90 -34.82 25.72 -6.13
C HIS A 90 -35.66 25.01 -7.19
N LEU A 91 -35.43 23.71 -7.34
CA LEU A 91 -36.10 22.86 -8.29
C LEU A 91 -36.65 21.64 -7.57
N ARG A 92 -37.87 21.19 -7.92
CA ARG A 92 -38.38 19.91 -7.43
C ARG A 92 -37.83 18.78 -8.29
N ASP A 93 -38.40 18.55 -9.46
CA ASP A 93 -37.84 17.59 -10.42
C ASP A 93 -37.08 18.33 -11.51
N ALA A 94 -35.87 17.90 -11.84
CA ALA A 94 -35.03 18.53 -12.83
C ALA A 94 -34.55 17.54 -13.88
N LYS A 95 -35.18 17.52 -15.06
CA LYS A 95 -34.85 16.57 -16.13
C LYS A 95 -33.98 17.24 -17.20
N PHE A 96 -32.71 16.90 -17.21
CA PHE A 96 -31.70 17.35 -18.16
C PHE A 96 -31.04 16.18 -18.92
N SER A 97 -31.72 15.03 -18.99
CA SER A 97 -31.15 13.85 -19.66
C SER A 97 -30.93 14.12 -21.14
N GLU A 98 -29.79 13.71 -21.66
CA GLU A 98 -29.34 14.01 -23.04
C GLU A 98 -29.20 15.51 -23.37
N ALA A 99 -29.28 16.41 -22.38
CA ALA A 99 -29.03 17.83 -22.58
C ALA A 99 -27.54 18.08 -22.89
N ARG A 100 -27.27 19.19 -23.59
CA ARG A 100 -25.92 19.62 -23.96
C ARG A 100 -25.68 21.01 -23.42
N PHE A 101 -24.73 21.15 -22.50
CA PHE A 101 -24.31 22.44 -21.95
C PHE A 101 -23.04 22.90 -22.68
N ILE A 102 -23.17 23.98 -23.44
CA ILE A 102 -22.09 24.63 -24.16
C ILE A 102 -21.59 25.81 -23.32
N GLY A 103 -20.32 25.74 -22.95
CA GLY A 103 -19.72 26.64 -21.96
C GLY A 103 -19.91 26.13 -20.54
N ASP A 104 -19.63 27.00 -19.57
CA ASP A 104 -19.72 26.71 -18.14
C ASP A 104 -21.17 26.57 -17.70
N ALA A 105 -21.46 25.45 -17.02
CA ALA A 105 -22.78 25.15 -16.48
C ALA A 105 -22.76 25.29 -14.95
N ASN A 106 -23.34 26.38 -14.44
CA ASN A 106 -23.27 26.72 -13.04
C ASN A 106 -24.57 26.42 -12.27
N PHE A 107 -24.56 25.34 -11.49
CA PHE A 107 -25.58 24.92 -10.52
C PHE A 107 -25.08 25.05 -9.06
N THR A 108 -24.12 25.93 -8.82
CA THR A 108 -23.54 26.13 -7.48
C THR A 108 -24.63 26.54 -6.49
N LYS A 109 -24.69 25.85 -5.35
CA LYS A 109 -25.70 26.03 -4.29
C LYS A 109 -27.15 25.77 -4.71
N SER A 110 -27.38 25.21 -5.90
CA SER A 110 -28.73 24.86 -6.34
C SER A 110 -29.32 23.74 -5.46
N ARG A 111 -30.61 23.86 -5.16
CA ARG A 111 -31.34 22.89 -4.35
C ARG A 111 -32.32 22.10 -5.22
N PHE A 112 -32.12 20.79 -5.24
CA PHE A 112 -32.98 19.84 -5.92
C PHE A 112 -33.73 18.99 -4.89
N THR A 113 -35.03 19.22 -4.74
CA THR A 113 -35.84 18.55 -3.71
C THR A 113 -36.47 17.23 -4.16
N GLY A 114 -36.56 17.01 -5.47
CA GLY A 114 -37.04 15.77 -6.11
C GLY A 114 -35.97 15.12 -6.98
N ALA A 115 -36.37 14.50 -8.09
CA ALA A 115 -35.46 13.73 -8.94
C ALA A 115 -34.71 14.63 -9.94
N THR A 116 -33.37 14.53 -9.93
CA THR A 116 -32.48 15.25 -10.84
C THR A 116 -31.78 14.30 -11.80
N LEU A 117 -32.06 14.46 -13.09
CA LEU A 117 -31.65 13.50 -14.12
C LEU A 117 -30.76 14.16 -15.16
N PHE A 118 -29.45 13.98 -15.05
CA PHE A 118 -28.43 14.37 -16.03
C PHE A 118 -27.93 13.17 -16.89
N ALA A 119 -28.72 12.09 -16.95
CA ALA A 119 -28.31 10.88 -17.64
C ALA A 119 -27.96 11.17 -19.11
N LYS A 120 -26.79 10.71 -19.56
CA LYS A 120 -26.27 10.92 -20.94
C LYS A 120 -26.15 12.39 -21.37
N SER A 121 -26.16 13.35 -20.43
CA SER A 121 -25.92 14.75 -20.76
C SER A 121 -24.43 15.00 -21.04
N ARG A 122 -24.12 16.11 -21.70
CA ARG A 122 -22.74 16.48 -22.06
C ARG A 122 -22.46 17.92 -21.64
N PHE A 123 -21.37 18.11 -20.89
CA PHE A 123 -20.89 19.42 -20.45
C PHE A 123 -19.56 19.71 -21.16
N THR A 124 -19.53 20.73 -22.02
CA THR A 124 -18.31 21.07 -22.78
C THR A 124 -17.40 22.04 -22.02
N GLY A 125 -17.97 22.91 -21.17
CA GLY A 125 -17.24 23.76 -20.22
C GLY A 125 -17.25 23.18 -18.81
N ALA A 126 -16.85 23.99 -17.82
CA ALA A 126 -16.82 23.58 -16.43
C ALA A 126 -18.24 23.31 -15.91
N ALA A 127 -18.45 22.18 -15.24
CA ALA A 127 -19.73 21.85 -14.62
C ALA A 127 -19.63 22.09 -13.10
N LEU A 128 -20.30 23.12 -12.61
CA LEU A 128 -20.17 23.59 -11.23
C LEU A 128 -21.42 23.24 -10.43
N PHE A 129 -21.31 22.27 -9.54
CA PHE A 129 -22.32 21.81 -8.58
C PHE A 129 -21.83 22.01 -7.14
N ALA A 130 -20.91 22.95 -6.91
CA ALA A 130 -20.34 23.19 -5.60
C ALA A 130 -21.44 23.56 -4.60
N SER A 131 -21.46 22.88 -3.44
CA SER A 131 -22.48 23.01 -2.40
C SER A 131 -23.92 22.80 -2.88
N ALA A 132 -24.15 22.14 -4.02
CA ALA A 132 -25.49 21.80 -4.48
C ALA A 132 -26.10 20.72 -3.57
N GLU A 133 -27.41 20.79 -3.36
CA GLU A 133 -28.13 19.86 -2.50
C GLU A 133 -29.08 19.01 -3.34
N PHE A 134 -28.87 17.70 -3.32
CA PHE A 134 -29.72 16.70 -3.96
C PHE A 134 -30.46 15.90 -2.89
N ALA A 135 -31.69 16.30 -2.60
CA ALA A 135 -32.52 15.63 -1.60
C ALA A 135 -33.13 14.32 -2.13
N GLY A 136 -33.44 14.26 -3.43
CA GLY A 136 -33.93 13.07 -4.12
C GLY A 136 -32.86 12.33 -4.92
N LEU A 137 -33.30 11.52 -5.88
CA LEU A 137 -32.42 10.79 -6.81
C LEU A 137 -31.58 11.77 -7.64
N ALA A 138 -30.26 11.62 -7.61
CA ALA A 138 -29.31 12.36 -8.45
C ALA A 138 -28.64 11.41 -9.45
N ARG A 139 -29.15 11.40 -10.69
CA ARG A 139 -28.69 10.47 -11.73
C ARG A 139 -27.80 11.16 -12.74
N PHE A 140 -26.52 10.82 -12.70
CA PHE A 140 -25.46 11.24 -13.63
C PHE A 140 -24.98 10.08 -14.51
N SER A 141 -25.77 9.02 -14.67
CA SER A 141 -25.36 7.84 -15.46
C SER A 141 -25.04 8.20 -16.91
N GLY A 142 -23.89 7.80 -17.42
CA GLY A 142 -23.45 8.05 -18.80
C GLY A 142 -23.16 9.52 -19.12
N VAL A 143 -23.09 10.39 -18.12
CA VAL A 143 -22.74 11.81 -18.33
C VAL A 143 -21.31 11.93 -18.85
N THR A 144 -21.06 12.91 -19.71
CA THR A 144 -19.70 13.27 -20.14
C THR A 144 -19.38 14.70 -19.70
N PHE A 145 -18.32 14.85 -18.91
CA PHE A 145 -17.73 16.13 -18.55
C PHE A 145 -16.41 16.29 -19.32
N GLU A 146 -16.38 17.23 -20.27
CA GLU A 146 -15.20 17.47 -21.11
C GLU A 146 -14.18 18.41 -20.48
N SER A 147 -14.57 19.06 -19.39
CA SER A 147 -13.75 19.93 -18.56
C SER A 147 -13.92 19.52 -17.09
N VAL A 148 -13.37 20.32 -16.18
CA VAL A 148 -13.44 20.09 -14.74
C VAL A 148 -14.89 20.05 -14.26
N ALA A 149 -15.23 19.02 -13.48
CA ALA A 149 -16.51 18.90 -12.80
C ALA A 149 -16.32 19.10 -11.29
N ARG A 150 -17.03 20.07 -10.71
CA ARG A 150 -16.90 20.41 -9.29
C ARG A 150 -18.20 20.13 -8.54
N PHE A 151 -18.16 19.13 -7.67
CA PHE A 151 -19.18 18.77 -6.69
C PHE A 151 -18.70 19.05 -5.26
N SER A 152 -17.72 19.95 -5.09
CA SER A 152 -17.13 20.29 -3.81
C SER A 152 -18.20 20.72 -2.80
N GLY A 153 -18.27 20.06 -1.64
CA GLY A 153 -19.28 20.32 -0.60
C GLY A 153 -20.72 19.94 -0.99
N ALA A 154 -20.94 19.25 -2.11
CA ALA A 154 -22.27 18.84 -2.54
C ALA A 154 -22.87 17.79 -1.58
N LYS A 155 -24.17 17.85 -1.37
CA LYS A 155 -24.89 16.93 -0.48
C LYS A 155 -25.82 16.03 -1.28
N PHE A 156 -25.56 14.74 -1.24
CA PHE A 156 -26.39 13.71 -1.83
C PHE A 156 -27.14 12.98 -0.71
N ALA A 157 -28.32 13.48 -0.34
CA ALA A 157 -29.14 12.85 0.69
C ALA A 157 -29.95 11.66 0.11
N GLY A 158 -30.32 11.73 -1.16
CA GLY A 158 -30.93 10.62 -1.89
C GLY A 158 -29.91 9.73 -2.60
N ASP A 159 -30.40 8.84 -3.47
CA ASP A 159 -29.57 7.94 -4.27
C ASP A 159 -28.76 8.71 -5.32
N ALA A 160 -27.44 8.60 -5.29
CA ALA A 160 -26.54 9.20 -6.25
C ALA A 160 -25.92 8.13 -7.17
N ARG A 161 -26.10 8.30 -8.48
CA ARG A 161 -25.66 7.32 -9.49
C ARG A 161 -24.75 7.94 -10.53
N PHE A 162 -23.53 7.40 -10.63
CA PHE A 162 -22.50 7.83 -11.58
C PHE A 162 -22.07 6.71 -12.55
N ASP A 163 -22.90 5.69 -12.76
CA ASP A 163 -22.61 4.58 -13.67
C ASP A 163 -22.31 5.08 -15.09
N GLY A 164 -21.11 4.81 -15.60
CA GLY A 164 -20.66 5.22 -16.93
C GLY A 164 -20.36 6.70 -17.06
N ALA A 165 -20.25 7.45 -15.96
CA ALA A 165 -19.80 8.83 -16.00
C ALA A 165 -18.36 8.90 -16.52
N ASN A 166 -18.11 9.80 -17.46
CA ASN A 166 -16.81 10.03 -18.07
C ASN A 166 -16.35 11.46 -17.78
N PHE A 167 -15.38 11.59 -16.89
CA PHE A 167 -14.67 12.82 -16.58
C PHE A 167 -13.36 12.82 -17.35
N THR A 168 -13.23 13.69 -18.35
CA THR A 168 -11.99 13.76 -19.15
C THR A 168 -10.82 14.41 -18.39
N HIS A 169 -11.12 15.13 -17.30
CA HIS A 169 -10.18 15.81 -16.41
C HIS A 169 -10.53 15.48 -14.93
N ALA A 170 -10.20 16.39 -14.01
CA ALA A 170 -10.49 16.27 -12.58
C ALA A 170 -12.00 16.31 -12.26
N ALA A 171 -12.42 15.36 -11.43
CA ALA A 171 -13.72 15.28 -10.80
C ALA A 171 -13.56 15.55 -9.30
N HIS A 172 -13.99 16.73 -8.87
CA HIS A 172 -13.86 17.17 -7.49
C HIS A 172 -15.13 16.86 -6.71
N PHE A 173 -15.05 15.95 -5.74
CA PHE A 173 -16.08 15.64 -4.75
C PHE A 173 -15.55 15.89 -3.34
N ASP A 174 -14.58 16.79 -3.22
CA ASP A 174 -14.02 17.19 -1.94
C ASP A 174 -15.11 17.76 -1.03
N GLU A 175 -15.09 17.44 0.26
CA GLU A 175 -16.11 17.86 1.24
C GLU A 175 -17.55 17.38 0.93
N ALA A 176 -17.75 16.53 -0.09
CA ALA A 176 -19.08 16.05 -0.45
C ALA A 176 -19.63 15.05 0.58
N THR A 177 -20.94 15.07 0.81
CA THR A 177 -21.61 14.14 1.74
C THR A 177 -22.56 13.22 1.00
N PHE A 178 -22.40 11.91 1.17
CA PHE A 178 -23.27 10.86 0.64
C PHE A 178 -24.06 10.23 1.80
N GLY A 179 -25.30 10.68 1.97
CA GLY A 179 -26.21 10.23 3.04
C GLY A 179 -27.18 9.12 2.62
N GLY A 180 -27.41 8.95 1.31
CA GLY A 180 -28.28 7.92 0.76
C GLY A 180 -27.51 6.73 0.17
N PRO A 181 -28.18 5.58 -0.05
CA PRO A 181 -27.59 4.46 -0.78
C PRO A 181 -27.14 4.96 -2.15
N SER A 182 -25.86 4.78 -2.48
CA SER A 182 -25.28 5.37 -3.68
C SER A 182 -24.48 4.34 -4.46
N ARG A 183 -24.45 4.49 -5.78
CA ARG A 183 -23.62 3.70 -6.68
C ARG A 183 -22.66 4.64 -7.39
N PHE A 184 -21.46 4.74 -6.86
CA PHE A 184 -20.46 5.68 -7.32
C PHE A 184 -19.56 5.01 -8.37
N GLY A 185 -20.12 4.88 -9.58
CA GLY A 185 -19.46 4.25 -10.72
C GLY A 185 -20.14 2.94 -11.16
N PRO A 186 -19.54 2.20 -12.12
CA PRO A 186 -18.18 2.40 -12.61
C PRO A 186 -18.04 3.69 -13.41
N LEU A 187 -17.05 4.51 -13.06
CA LEU A 187 -16.77 5.79 -13.71
C LEU A 187 -15.33 5.89 -14.15
N ARG A 188 -15.07 6.84 -15.05
CA ARG A 188 -13.72 7.18 -15.51
C ARG A 188 -13.38 8.61 -15.13
N ALA A 189 -12.19 8.85 -14.56
CA ALA A 189 -11.68 10.19 -14.29
C ALA A 189 -10.15 10.26 -14.45
N GLU A 190 -9.59 11.39 -14.87
CA GLU A 190 -8.13 11.57 -14.76
C GLU A 190 -7.72 11.63 -13.29
N THR A 191 -8.36 12.53 -12.54
CA THR A 191 -8.23 12.66 -11.09
C THR A 191 -9.60 12.59 -10.46
N LEU A 192 -9.77 11.74 -9.45
CA LEU A 192 -10.95 11.66 -8.61
C LEU A 192 -10.59 12.14 -7.21
N ASP A 193 -11.09 13.31 -6.83
CA ASP A 193 -10.83 13.89 -5.52
C ASP A 193 -12.03 13.65 -4.60
N LEU A 194 -11.83 12.82 -3.58
CA LEU A 194 -12.79 12.48 -2.52
C LEU A 194 -12.32 13.03 -1.16
N SER A 195 -11.39 13.99 -1.16
CA SER A 195 -10.81 14.53 0.07
C SER A 195 -11.87 15.16 0.95
N GLU A 196 -11.87 14.88 2.25
CA GLU A 196 -12.88 15.36 3.21
C GLU A 196 -14.32 14.92 2.91
N ALA A 197 -14.54 14.05 1.92
CA ALA A 197 -15.85 13.48 1.67
C ALA A 197 -16.30 12.58 2.83
N VAL A 198 -17.60 12.58 3.08
CA VAL A 198 -18.25 11.77 4.13
C VAL A 198 -19.22 10.80 3.49
N PHE A 199 -18.97 9.50 3.70
CA PHE A 199 -19.83 8.42 3.25
C PHE A 199 -20.61 7.87 4.46
N ALA A 200 -21.84 8.35 4.64
CA ALA A 200 -22.69 8.01 5.79
C ALA A 200 -23.62 6.81 5.54
N ALA A 201 -23.72 6.34 4.31
CA ALA A 201 -24.48 5.15 3.94
C ALA A 201 -23.61 4.13 3.19
N PRO A 202 -23.92 2.83 3.24
CA PRO A 202 -23.15 1.82 2.52
C PRO A 202 -23.14 2.09 1.01
N LEU A 203 -21.96 2.03 0.40
CA LEU A 203 -21.83 2.20 -1.04
C LEU A 203 -20.71 1.34 -1.65
N THR A 204 -20.79 1.23 -2.97
CA THR A 204 -19.70 0.72 -3.80
C THR A 204 -19.18 1.87 -4.66
N ILE A 205 -17.86 2.04 -4.60
CA ILE A 205 -17.10 2.94 -5.47
C ILE A 205 -16.38 2.08 -6.50
N GLU A 206 -16.67 2.30 -7.78
CA GLU A 206 -16.00 1.67 -8.90
C GLU A 206 -15.41 2.77 -9.78
N ALA A 207 -14.09 2.85 -9.86
CA ALA A 207 -13.44 3.91 -10.63
C ALA A 207 -12.20 3.42 -11.36
N ALA A 208 -12.12 3.76 -12.64
CA ALA A 208 -10.87 3.74 -13.39
C ALA A 208 -10.34 5.18 -13.38
N ALA A 209 -9.25 5.43 -12.66
CA ALA A 209 -8.67 6.77 -12.52
C ALA A 209 -7.16 6.72 -12.33
N GLN A 210 -6.44 7.76 -12.76
CA GLN A 210 -4.97 7.80 -12.58
C GLN A 210 -4.59 8.26 -11.17
N SER A 211 -5.35 9.20 -10.61
CA SER A 211 -5.16 9.71 -9.25
C SER A 211 -6.46 9.66 -8.48
N VAL A 212 -6.43 9.08 -7.27
CA VAL A 212 -7.56 9.03 -6.34
C VAL A 212 -7.11 9.63 -5.01
N LEU A 213 -7.67 10.78 -4.66
CA LEU A 213 -7.32 11.51 -3.45
C LEU A 213 -8.40 11.27 -2.40
N CYS A 214 -8.03 10.68 -1.28
CA CYS A 214 -8.91 10.42 -0.14
C CYS A 214 -8.34 11.05 1.12
N HIS A 215 -7.85 12.30 1.03
CA HIS A 215 -7.31 13.00 2.18
C HIS A 215 -8.39 13.32 3.19
N ARG A 216 -8.24 12.93 4.46
CA ARG A 216 -9.26 13.19 5.50
C ARG A 216 -10.67 12.65 5.17
N THR A 217 -10.77 11.72 4.22
CA THR A 217 -12.06 11.10 3.87
C THR A 217 -12.58 10.24 5.01
N ARG A 218 -13.89 10.29 5.24
CA ARG A 218 -14.54 9.58 6.33
C ARG A 218 -15.53 8.56 5.80
N TRP A 219 -15.36 7.30 6.20
CA TRP A 219 -16.33 6.23 5.94
C TRP A 219 -17.06 5.88 7.23
N ASP A 220 -18.30 6.34 7.33
CA ASP A 220 -19.21 6.08 8.45
C ASP A 220 -20.09 4.86 8.22
N ALA A 221 -19.95 4.21 7.06
CA ALA A 221 -20.66 3.02 6.65
C ALA A 221 -19.75 2.06 5.88
N ALA A 222 -20.14 0.78 5.83
CA ALA A 222 -19.40 -0.24 5.12
C ALA A 222 -19.26 0.11 3.63
N THR A 223 -18.02 0.17 3.15
CA THR A 223 -17.70 0.68 1.80
C THR A 223 -16.79 -0.28 1.06
N THR A 224 -17.12 -0.56 -0.20
CA THR A 224 -16.23 -1.31 -1.11
C THR A 224 -15.73 -0.38 -2.20
N VAL A 225 -14.41 -0.27 -2.33
CA VAL A 225 -13.74 0.58 -3.32
C VAL A 225 -12.96 -0.33 -4.26
N ARG A 226 -13.31 -0.29 -5.55
CA ARG A 226 -12.66 -1.08 -6.60
C ARG A 226 -12.06 -0.10 -7.58
N LEU A 227 -10.74 -0.15 -7.71
CA LEU A 227 -9.98 0.81 -8.50
C LEU A 227 -9.23 0.13 -9.64
N ARG A 228 -8.94 0.90 -10.68
CA ARG A 228 -8.03 0.53 -11.78
C ARG A 228 -7.14 1.72 -12.11
N PHE A 229 -5.87 1.45 -12.43
CA PHE A 229 -4.86 2.45 -12.84
C PHE A 229 -4.44 3.49 -11.77
N ALA A 230 -4.93 3.36 -10.53
CA ALA A 230 -4.95 4.47 -9.59
C ALA A 230 -3.73 4.55 -8.68
N ASP A 231 -3.14 5.73 -8.60
CA ASP A 231 -2.36 6.18 -7.44
C ASP A 231 -3.34 6.69 -6.37
N LEU A 232 -3.47 5.95 -5.27
CA LEU A 232 -4.41 6.18 -4.19
C LEU A 232 -3.72 6.80 -2.96
N ASP A 233 -4.14 8.01 -2.57
CA ASP A 233 -3.71 8.65 -1.32
C ASP A 233 -4.81 8.58 -0.25
N LEU A 234 -4.53 7.93 0.88
CA LEU A 234 -5.44 7.76 2.01
C LEU A 234 -5.00 8.56 3.24
N SER A 235 -4.16 9.60 3.07
CA SER A 235 -3.58 10.30 4.20
C SER A 235 -4.66 10.95 5.08
N ASN A 236 -4.63 10.64 6.38
CA ASN A 236 -5.59 11.07 7.39
C ASN A 236 -7.01 10.55 7.18
N ALA A 237 -7.21 9.51 6.35
CA ALA A 237 -8.53 8.94 6.15
C ALA A 237 -9.00 8.14 7.38
N VAL A 238 -10.30 8.16 7.66
CA VAL A 238 -10.89 7.59 8.88
C VAL A 238 -12.02 6.62 8.52
N PRO A 239 -11.71 5.34 8.26
CA PRO A 239 -12.71 4.29 8.16
C PRO A 239 -13.20 3.90 9.57
N THR A 240 -14.44 4.26 9.91
CA THR A 240 -15.09 3.85 11.18
C THR A 240 -15.89 2.56 11.06
N GLN A 241 -16.05 2.08 9.82
CA GLN A 241 -16.73 0.84 9.44
C GLN A 241 -15.85 0.08 8.45
N PRO A 242 -16.10 -1.22 8.20
CA PRO A 242 -15.31 -2.01 7.26
C PRO A 242 -15.23 -1.36 5.87
N THR A 243 -14.02 -0.97 5.48
CA THR A 243 -13.72 -0.37 4.18
C THR A 243 -12.72 -1.25 3.45
N ALA A 244 -13.20 -1.92 2.39
CA ALA A 244 -12.38 -2.78 1.55
C ALA A 244 -11.97 -2.05 0.27
N ILE A 245 -10.67 -1.95 0.01
CA ILE A 245 -10.11 -1.32 -1.17
C ILE A 245 -9.33 -2.36 -1.96
N SER A 246 -9.70 -2.56 -3.22
CA SER A 246 -9.11 -3.58 -4.07
C SER A 246 -8.75 -3.07 -5.46
N ALA A 247 -7.67 -3.59 -6.04
CA ALA A 247 -7.42 -3.46 -7.46
C ALA A 247 -8.35 -4.39 -8.24
N HIS A 248 -9.04 -3.86 -9.26
CA HIS A 248 -9.94 -4.68 -10.08
C HIS A 248 -9.21 -5.18 -11.35
N PRO A 249 -9.12 -6.50 -11.61
CA PRO A 249 -8.26 -7.02 -12.68
C PRO A 249 -8.79 -6.80 -14.11
N VAL A 250 -10.10 -6.68 -14.30
CA VAL A 250 -10.73 -6.54 -15.63
C VAL A 250 -11.43 -5.18 -15.78
N PRO A 251 -11.62 -4.67 -17.01
CA PRO A 251 -12.39 -3.46 -17.25
C PRO A 251 -13.79 -3.56 -16.66
N PHE A 252 -14.28 -2.46 -16.09
CA PHE A 252 -15.64 -2.42 -15.54
C PHE A 252 -16.70 -2.58 -16.65
N THR A 253 -17.84 -3.16 -16.29
CA THR A 253 -18.98 -3.34 -17.21
C THR A 253 -20.15 -2.45 -16.81
N LEU A 254 -20.74 -1.77 -17.79
CA LEU A 254 -21.92 -0.91 -17.62
C LEU A 254 -23.24 -1.66 -17.86
N GLY A 255 -23.14 -2.78 -18.57
CA GLY A 255 -24.23 -3.68 -18.90
C GLY A 255 -23.71 -4.90 -19.66
N PRO A 256 -24.59 -5.80 -20.11
CA PRO A 256 -24.18 -7.00 -20.86
C PRO A 256 -23.41 -6.63 -22.14
N GLY A 257 -22.10 -6.89 -22.17
CA GLY A 257 -21.24 -6.63 -23.34
C GLY A 257 -20.78 -5.17 -23.52
N GLU A 258 -21.16 -4.25 -22.63
CA GLU A 258 -20.73 -2.85 -22.66
C GLU A 258 -19.69 -2.60 -21.57
N ALA A 259 -18.43 -2.41 -21.97
CA ALA A 259 -17.33 -2.07 -21.07
C ALA A 259 -17.19 -0.55 -20.93
N LEU A 260 -16.70 -0.11 -19.77
CA LEU A 260 -16.27 1.27 -19.56
C LEU A 260 -15.12 1.59 -20.53
N ASP A 261 -15.18 2.76 -21.18
CA ASP A 261 -14.14 3.21 -22.10
C ASP A 261 -12.85 3.60 -21.37
N GLU A 262 -11.96 2.63 -21.21
CA GLU A 262 -10.61 2.76 -20.63
C GLU A 262 -9.52 2.98 -21.71
N THR A 263 -9.89 3.19 -22.98
CA THR A 263 -8.94 3.23 -24.11
C THR A 263 -7.76 4.18 -24.00
N PRO A 264 -7.84 5.32 -23.27
CA PRO A 264 -6.70 6.24 -23.19
C PRO A 264 -5.56 5.73 -22.30
N TRP A 265 -5.79 4.67 -21.52
CA TRP A 265 -4.80 4.14 -20.60
C TRP A 265 -4.33 2.75 -21.02
N ASN A 266 -3.05 2.49 -20.80
CA ASN A 266 -2.44 1.22 -21.17
C ASN A 266 -2.93 0.11 -20.21
N PRO A 267 -3.61 -0.94 -20.68
CA PRO A 267 -4.07 -2.03 -19.82
C PRO A 267 -2.95 -2.70 -19.01
N ALA A 268 -1.70 -2.63 -19.48
CA ALA A 268 -0.54 -3.16 -18.76
C ALA A 268 -0.18 -2.38 -17.48
N THR A 269 -0.72 -1.18 -17.29
CA THR A 269 -0.52 -0.34 -16.09
C THR A 269 -1.81 -0.22 -15.28
N ALA A 270 -2.68 -1.23 -15.33
CA ALA A 270 -3.97 -1.24 -14.62
C ALA A 270 -3.85 -1.47 -13.10
N ASP A 271 -2.64 -1.60 -12.58
CA ASP A 271 -2.36 -1.75 -11.16
C ASP A 271 -2.85 -0.55 -10.35
N VAL A 272 -3.11 -0.78 -9.06
CA VAL A 272 -3.49 0.25 -8.09
C VAL A 272 -2.37 0.35 -7.06
N ARG A 273 -1.78 1.54 -6.94
CA ARG A 273 -0.73 1.81 -5.97
C ARG A 273 -1.28 2.65 -4.83
N VAL A 274 -1.03 2.24 -3.60
CA VAL A 274 -1.32 3.09 -2.43
C VAL A 274 -0.08 3.94 -2.14
N VAL A 275 -0.23 5.26 -2.24
CA VAL A 275 0.86 6.22 -2.10
C VAL A 275 1.12 6.53 -0.62
N SER A 276 0.07 6.71 0.18
CA SER A 276 0.23 7.11 1.58
C SER A 276 -0.94 6.66 2.44
N LEU A 277 -0.61 6.19 3.65
CA LEU A 277 -1.53 5.92 4.77
C LEU A 277 -1.21 6.85 5.97
N ARG A 278 -0.43 7.91 5.77
CA ARG A 278 0.02 8.79 6.84
C ARG A 278 -1.17 9.39 7.58
N GLY A 279 -1.24 9.17 8.90
CA GLY A 279 -2.33 9.68 9.75
C GLY A 279 -3.67 8.96 9.57
N ALA A 280 -3.76 7.98 8.68
CA ALA A 280 -4.98 7.21 8.48
C ALA A 280 -5.22 6.26 9.66
N ASP A 281 -6.49 6.01 9.97
CA ASP A 281 -6.86 4.90 10.84
C ASP A 281 -6.98 3.62 10.00
N THR A 282 -6.30 2.56 10.42
CA THR A 282 -6.24 1.30 9.66
C THR A 282 -7.01 0.15 10.32
N GLU A 283 -7.69 0.39 11.45
CA GLU A 283 -8.46 -0.64 12.18
C GLU A 283 -9.51 -1.35 11.32
N HIS A 284 -10.24 -0.60 10.49
CA HIS A 284 -11.29 -1.15 9.62
C HIS A 284 -10.91 -1.15 8.15
N LEU A 285 -9.62 -1.01 7.83
CA LEU A 285 -9.12 -0.92 6.46
C LEU A 285 -8.62 -2.28 5.98
N VAL A 286 -9.17 -2.72 4.84
CA VAL A 286 -8.68 -3.90 4.11
C VAL A 286 -8.14 -3.44 2.76
N LEU A 287 -6.90 -3.80 2.45
CA LEU A 287 -6.30 -3.56 1.15
C LEU A 287 -6.05 -4.90 0.44
N SER A 288 -6.50 -5.01 -0.81
CA SER A 288 -6.42 -6.26 -1.58
C SER A 288 -5.82 -6.04 -2.97
N ASP A 289 -4.83 -6.85 -3.34
CA ASP A 289 -4.21 -6.85 -4.68
C ASP A 289 -3.59 -5.49 -5.10
N VAL A 290 -3.05 -4.74 -4.13
CA VAL A 290 -2.48 -3.39 -4.35
C VAL A 290 -0.94 -3.35 -4.31
N ASP A 291 -0.35 -2.40 -5.04
CA ASP A 291 1.08 -2.07 -4.95
C ASP A 291 1.34 -1.12 -3.76
N LEU A 292 2.17 -1.58 -2.82
CA LEU A 292 2.59 -0.86 -1.60
C LEU A 292 4.07 -0.48 -1.64
N GLN A 293 4.77 -0.63 -2.78
CA GLN A 293 6.21 -0.38 -2.88
C GLN A 293 6.63 1.04 -2.48
N GLN A 294 5.77 2.02 -2.74
CA GLN A 294 5.99 3.43 -2.41
C GLN A 294 5.10 3.94 -1.27
N CYS A 295 4.32 3.04 -0.64
CA CYS A 295 3.37 3.43 0.39
C CYS A 295 4.06 3.92 1.66
N ILE A 296 3.65 5.09 2.15
CA ILE A 296 4.08 5.63 3.44
C ILE A 296 3.13 5.15 4.55
N PHE A 297 3.66 4.37 5.50
CA PHE A 297 2.95 3.88 6.68
C PHE A 297 3.23 4.72 7.94
N SER A 298 4.31 5.51 7.94
CA SER A 298 4.71 6.30 9.08
C SER A 298 3.62 7.29 9.49
N GLY A 299 3.22 7.25 10.77
CA GLY A 299 2.15 8.08 11.30
C GLY A 299 0.74 7.49 11.15
N ALA A 300 0.56 6.34 10.51
CA ALA A 300 -0.73 5.64 10.53
C ALA A 300 -1.07 5.10 11.93
N PHE A 301 -2.36 5.09 12.27
CA PHE A 301 -2.91 4.52 13.51
C PHE A 301 -3.33 3.06 13.29
N HIS A 302 -3.31 2.26 14.36
CA HIS A 302 -3.69 0.83 14.36
C HIS A 302 -3.07 -0.04 13.25
N ARG A 303 -1.82 0.23 12.87
CA ARG A 303 -1.08 -0.47 11.78
C ARG A 303 -1.02 -1.99 11.91
N ASP A 304 -1.16 -2.51 13.12
CA ASP A 304 -1.25 -3.93 13.42
C ASP A 304 -2.60 -4.56 13.05
N GLN A 305 -3.64 -3.75 12.85
CA GLN A 305 -4.98 -4.17 12.45
C GLN A 305 -5.26 -3.99 10.95
N LEU A 306 -4.35 -3.33 10.21
CA LEU A 306 -4.41 -3.24 8.75
C LEU A 306 -4.43 -4.64 8.13
N ARG A 307 -5.50 -4.96 7.39
CA ARG A 307 -5.60 -6.25 6.69
C ARG A 307 -5.10 -6.12 5.27
N LEU A 308 -4.16 -6.99 4.92
CA LEU A 308 -3.60 -7.10 3.59
C LEU A 308 -3.99 -8.47 3.04
N GLU A 309 -4.74 -8.48 1.95
CA GLU A 309 -5.26 -9.70 1.32
C GLU A 309 -4.82 -9.80 -0.15
N GLY A 310 -4.75 -11.02 -0.68
CA GLY A 310 -4.31 -11.23 -2.05
C GLY A 310 -2.85 -10.84 -2.28
N HIS A 311 -2.55 -10.29 -3.46
CA HIS A 311 -1.19 -9.98 -3.90
C HIS A 311 -0.79 -8.53 -3.60
N CYS A 312 -0.43 -8.24 -2.34
CA CYS A 312 0.12 -6.95 -1.95
C CYS A 312 1.64 -6.88 -2.15
N VAL A 313 2.12 -5.96 -2.99
CA VAL A 313 3.55 -5.89 -3.37
C VAL A 313 4.29 -4.85 -2.53
N PHE A 314 5.36 -5.26 -1.85
CA PHE A 314 6.25 -4.35 -1.15
C PHE A 314 7.58 -4.16 -1.87
N SER A 315 8.26 -3.06 -1.54
CA SER A 315 9.62 -2.81 -2.00
C SER A 315 10.58 -3.89 -1.49
N ARG A 316 11.67 -4.09 -2.23
CA ARG A 316 12.73 -5.04 -1.85
C ARG A 316 14.07 -4.33 -1.73
N THR A 317 14.96 -4.93 -0.95
CA THR A 317 16.34 -4.44 -0.88
C THR A 317 16.98 -4.36 -2.26
N PRO A 318 17.83 -3.35 -2.53
CA PRO A 318 18.52 -3.21 -3.81
C PRO A 318 19.29 -4.47 -4.19
N THR A 319 19.20 -4.86 -5.46
CA THR A 319 19.94 -5.98 -6.03
C THR A 319 21.30 -5.52 -6.55
N GLY A 320 22.31 -6.38 -6.42
CA GLY A 320 23.63 -6.13 -6.99
C GLY A 320 24.76 -6.28 -5.98
N LEU A 321 25.99 -6.11 -6.47
CA LEU A 321 27.21 -6.11 -5.67
C LEU A 321 27.54 -4.66 -5.30
N HIS A 322 27.44 -4.32 -4.02
CA HIS A 322 27.65 -2.95 -3.56
C HIS A 322 29.06 -2.79 -2.98
N TRP A 323 29.70 -1.69 -3.36
CA TRP A 323 31.08 -1.35 -3.01
C TRP A 323 31.11 -0.01 -2.27
N TYR A 324 31.23 0.02 -0.92
CA TYR A 324 31.67 1.19 -0.11
C TYR A 324 31.61 0.93 1.43
N PRO A 325 32.43 1.59 2.28
CA PRO A 325 33.88 1.74 2.27
C PRO A 325 34.54 0.65 3.14
N ARG A 326 34.09 -0.61 3.05
CA ARG A 326 34.84 -1.78 3.53
C ARG A 326 35.46 -2.48 2.32
N LEU A 327 36.68 -3.02 2.50
CA LEU A 327 37.54 -3.63 1.48
C LEU A 327 36.92 -4.79 0.66
N LEU A 328 35.71 -5.24 0.99
CA LEU A 328 35.06 -6.40 0.36
C LEU A 328 33.68 -6.02 -0.19
N PRO A 329 33.34 -6.47 -1.42
CA PRO A 329 31.99 -6.32 -1.96
C PRO A 329 30.98 -7.05 -1.08
N HIS A 330 29.83 -6.43 -0.81
CA HIS A 330 28.73 -7.08 -0.09
C HIS A 330 27.44 -7.08 -0.90
N ARG A 331 26.62 -8.11 -0.68
CA ARG A 331 25.25 -8.19 -1.22
C ARG A 331 24.25 -7.95 -0.11
N TRP A 332 23.21 -7.17 -0.39
CA TRP A 332 22.11 -7.05 0.54
C TRP A 332 21.38 -8.38 0.65
N SER A 333 20.87 -8.60 1.85
CA SER A 333 19.98 -9.70 2.16
C SER A 333 18.64 -9.44 1.46
N LYS A 334 18.29 -10.25 0.45
CA LYS A 334 16.95 -10.19 -0.17
C LYS A 334 15.87 -10.28 0.91
N ARG A 335 15.05 -9.24 1.04
CA ARG A 335 13.92 -9.13 1.97
C ARG A 335 12.94 -8.05 1.50
N ILE A 336 11.73 -8.09 2.03
CA ILE A 336 10.77 -6.98 1.98
C ILE A 336 11.30 -5.77 2.76
N THR A 337 11.08 -4.58 2.21
CA THR A 337 11.44 -3.28 2.81
C THR A 337 10.34 -2.25 2.61
N LEU A 338 10.16 -1.40 3.62
CA LEU A 338 9.25 -0.26 3.58
C LEU A 338 9.82 0.89 2.74
N ALA A 339 8.95 1.67 2.09
CA ALA A 339 9.35 2.85 1.31
C ALA A 339 10.16 3.84 2.16
N GLU A 340 9.78 4.02 3.43
CA GLU A 340 10.46 4.93 4.34
C GLU A 340 11.87 4.45 4.72
N GLU A 341 12.14 3.14 4.71
CA GLU A 341 13.52 2.64 4.86
C GLU A 341 14.37 3.03 3.65
N HIS A 342 13.80 2.98 2.43
CA HIS A 342 14.50 3.43 1.22
C HIS A 342 14.86 4.91 1.35
N HIS A 343 13.88 5.74 1.74
CA HIS A 343 14.05 7.17 1.92
C HIS A 343 15.12 7.49 2.98
N TRP A 344 15.07 6.82 4.13
CA TRP A 344 16.06 6.97 5.20
C TRP A 344 17.47 6.55 4.76
N ARG A 345 17.63 5.43 4.05
CA ARG A 345 18.95 4.98 3.60
C ARG A 345 19.53 5.87 2.50
N ALA A 346 18.69 6.32 1.58
CA ALA A 346 19.09 7.22 0.50
C ALA A 346 19.52 8.60 1.03
N SER A 347 18.96 9.06 2.16
CA SER A 347 19.32 10.34 2.78
C SER A 347 20.65 10.30 3.53
N ARG A 348 21.15 9.12 3.91
CA ARG A 348 22.44 8.97 4.62
C ARG A 348 23.59 9.37 3.71
N LYS A 349 24.33 10.40 4.13
CA LYS A 349 25.57 10.84 3.49
C LYS A 349 26.77 10.49 4.36
N THR A 350 27.90 10.24 3.71
CA THR A 350 29.22 10.12 4.34
C THR A 350 29.73 11.50 4.74
N SER A 351 30.79 11.57 5.56
CA SER A 351 31.47 12.84 5.89
C SER A 351 31.96 13.61 4.65
N ARG A 352 32.16 12.91 3.53
CA ARG A 352 32.54 13.48 2.23
C ARG A 352 31.34 13.78 1.31
N GLY A 353 30.11 13.82 1.84
CA GLY A 353 28.89 14.18 1.11
C GLY A 353 28.32 13.11 0.16
N LYS A 354 29.04 11.99 -0.08
CA LYS A 354 28.54 10.88 -0.92
C LYS A 354 27.45 10.07 -0.24
N ARG A 355 26.47 9.56 -0.99
CA ARG A 355 25.44 8.64 -0.47
C ARG A 355 26.11 7.40 0.15
N ARG A 356 25.70 7.07 1.36
CA ARG A 356 26.23 5.96 2.15
C ARG A 356 25.74 4.61 1.63
N ASP A 357 24.47 4.56 1.24
CA ASP A 357 23.78 3.34 0.82
C ASP A 357 23.26 3.54 -0.63
N PRO A 358 24.07 3.28 -1.68
CA PRO A 358 23.65 3.45 -3.07
C PRO A 358 22.66 2.35 -3.50
N GLY A 359 21.74 2.69 -4.42
CA GLY A 359 20.71 1.78 -4.94
C GLY A 359 19.37 1.84 -4.20
N TRP A 360 19.29 2.54 -3.07
CA TRP A 360 18.04 2.79 -2.36
C TRP A 360 17.28 3.97 -2.99
N ALA A 361 15.95 3.85 -3.05
CA ALA A 361 15.08 4.85 -3.66
C ALA A 361 15.03 6.12 -2.81
N THR A 362 15.09 7.28 -3.46
CA THR A 362 14.99 8.58 -2.79
C THR A 362 13.55 8.93 -2.47
N ALA A 363 13.36 9.65 -1.37
CA ALA A 363 12.07 10.24 -1.06
C ALA A 363 11.61 11.17 -2.19
N PRO A 364 10.31 11.20 -2.52
CA PRO A 364 9.73 12.25 -3.33
C PRO A 364 10.09 13.64 -2.77
N ALA A 365 10.18 14.64 -3.65
CA ALA A 365 10.61 16.00 -3.29
C ALA A 365 9.76 16.62 -2.16
N ASP A 366 8.50 16.21 -2.03
CA ASP A 366 7.54 16.69 -1.03
C ASP A 366 7.68 16.02 0.36
N THR A 367 8.64 15.10 0.51
CA THR A 367 8.83 14.40 1.79
C THR A 367 9.55 15.29 2.79
N THR A 368 8.78 15.95 3.67
CA THR A 368 9.31 16.89 4.68
C THR A 368 10.09 16.21 5.81
N HIS A 369 9.78 14.96 6.16
CA HIS A 369 10.46 14.25 7.25
C HIS A 369 10.65 12.77 6.93
N THR A 370 11.89 12.28 7.03
CA THR A 370 12.19 10.84 6.96
C THR A 370 12.25 10.26 8.37
N PRO A 371 11.53 9.18 8.67
CA PRO A 371 11.50 8.62 10.02
C PRO A 371 12.88 8.10 10.43
N ARG A 372 13.19 8.28 11.72
CA ARG A 372 14.41 7.75 12.33
C ARG A 372 14.32 6.22 12.50
N PRO A 373 15.45 5.51 12.71
CA PRO A 373 15.45 4.05 12.83
C PRO A 373 14.56 3.50 13.95
N ASP A 374 14.42 4.21 15.07
CA ASP A 374 13.54 3.84 16.18
C ASP A 374 12.06 3.84 15.76
N ALA A 375 11.63 4.90 15.04
CA ALA A 375 10.27 4.99 14.49
C ALA A 375 10.02 3.93 13.41
N LEU A 376 10.98 3.70 12.51
CA LEU A 376 10.91 2.63 11.51
C LEU A 376 10.81 1.24 12.15
N ALA A 377 11.56 0.98 13.22
CA ALA A 377 11.49 -0.27 13.96
C ALA A 377 10.09 -0.49 14.56
N ALA A 378 9.45 0.57 15.09
CA ALA A 378 8.08 0.51 15.56
C ALA A 378 7.08 0.20 14.44
N THR A 379 7.25 0.80 13.25
CA THR A 379 6.42 0.50 12.07
C THR A 379 6.57 -0.96 11.63
N TYR A 380 7.79 -1.46 11.49
CA TYR A 380 8.04 -2.87 11.18
C TYR A 380 7.39 -3.81 12.19
N ARG A 381 7.47 -3.48 13.49
CA ARG A 381 6.86 -4.30 14.55
C ARG A 381 5.34 -4.36 14.45
N GLN A 382 4.68 -3.24 14.20
CA GLN A 382 3.21 -3.22 14.13
C GLN A 382 2.71 -3.97 12.90
N LEU A 383 3.30 -3.73 11.71
CA LEU A 383 2.95 -4.49 10.52
C LEU A 383 3.21 -5.99 10.71
N ARG A 384 4.34 -6.37 11.32
CA ARG A 384 4.63 -7.76 11.66
C ARG A 384 3.51 -8.40 12.48
N LYS A 385 2.97 -7.73 13.49
CA LYS A 385 1.87 -8.26 14.30
C LYS A 385 0.64 -8.58 13.45
N GLY A 386 0.26 -7.69 12.53
CA GLY A 386 -0.86 -7.97 11.61
C GLY A 386 -0.62 -9.19 10.71
N PHE A 387 0.62 -9.40 10.23
CA PHE A 387 0.98 -10.62 9.49
C PHE A 387 0.99 -11.88 10.37
N GLU A 388 1.44 -11.78 11.62
CA GLU A 388 1.38 -12.88 12.60
C GLU A 388 -0.08 -13.27 12.91
N ASP A 389 -0.96 -12.28 13.09
CA ASP A 389 -2.39 -12.48 13.38
C ASP A 389 -3.14 -13.15 12.21
N THR A 390 -2.73 -12.85 10.98
CA THR A 390 -3.24 -13.49 9.74
C THR A 390 -2.55 -14.82 9.41
N LYS A 391 -1.62 -15.29 10.25
CA LYS A 391 -0.80 -16.51 10.07
C LYS A 391 0.09 -16.51 8.82
N ASN A 392 0.43 -15.34 8.29
CA ASN A 392 1.42 -15.19 7.23
C ASN A 392 2.83 -15.09 7.84
N GLU A 393 3.32 -16.24 8.32
CA GLU A 393 4.64 -16.43 8.92
C GLU A 393 5.84 -16.08 7.99
N PRO A 394 5.80 -16.35 6.66
CA PRO A 394 6.87 -15.97 5.74
C PRO A 394 7.14 -14.47 5.70
N ASP A 395 6.09 -13.67 5.50
CA ASP A 395 6.22 -12.22 5.37
C ASP A 395 6.49 -11.59 6.75
N ALA A 396 5.80 -12.05 7.81
CA ALA A 396 6.06 -11.62 9.19
C ALA A 396 7.55 -11.72 9.57
N ALA A 397 8.23 -12.78 9.13
CA ALA A 397 9.65 -12.96 9.39
C ALA A 397 10.56 -11.99 8.61
N ASP A 398 10.15 -11.55 7.41
CA ASP A 398 10.86 -10.49 6.69
C ASP A 398 10.69 -9.13 7.39
N PHE A 399 9.49 -8.81 7.89
CA PHE A 399 9.25 -7.62 8.73
C PHE A 399 10.03 -7.67 10.05
N TYR A 400 10.15 -8.85 10.69
CA TYR A 400 11.00 -9.05 11.87
C TYR A 400 12.47 -8.74 11.57
N TYR A 401 12.99 -9.21 10.43
CA TYR A 401 14.35 -8.93 10.01
C TYR A 401 14.56 -7.43 9.75
N GLY A 402 13.55 -6.74 9.20
CA GLY A 402 13.49 -5.28 9.06
C GLY A 402 13.57 -4.56 10.41
N GLU A 403 12.73 -4.97 11.38
CA GLU A 403 12.70 -4.43 12.75
C GLU A 403 14.08 -4.51 13.41
N MET A 404 14.71 -5.69 13.43
CA MET A 404 16.01 -5.90 14.08
C MET A 404 17.13 -5.10 13.40
N GLU A 405 17.07 -4.94 12.08
CA GLU A 405 18.03 -4.12 11.34
C GLU A 405 17.91 -2.65 11.73
N MET A 406 16.70 -2.12 11.88
CA MET A 406 16.48 -0.74 12.31
C MET A 406 16.94 -0.53 13.76
N ARG A 407 16.66 -1.48 14.67
CA ARG A 407 17.19 -1.45 16.06
C ARG A 407 18.71 -1.45 16.13
N ARG A 408 19.39 -2.15 15.21
CA ARG A 408 20.86 -2.14 15.15
C ARG A 408 21.42 -0.80 14.70
N GLN A 409 20.72 -0.13 13.77
CA GLN A 409 21.12 1.16 13.20
C GLN A 409 20.74 2.36 14.09
N ASP A 410 19.80 2.17 15.01
CA ASP A 410 19.39 3.14 16.02
C ASP A 410 20.57 3.54 16.92
N THR A 411 21.00 4.81 16.82
CA THR A 411 22.11 5.35 17.61
C THR A 411 21.70 5.78 19.01
N GLY A 412 20.39 5.85 19.31
CA GLY A 412 19.87 6.18 20.65
C GLY A 412 19.92 5.01 21.62
N ARG A 413 20.09 3.78 21.13
CA ARG A 413 20.15 2.58 21.98
C ARG A 413 21.48 2.41 22.70
N PRO A 414 21.49 1.81 23.91
CA PRO A 414 22.70 1.46 24.63
C PRO A 414 23.65 0.62 23.78
N TRP A 415 24.95 0.91 23.89
CA TRP A 415 25.98 0.21 23.11
C TRP A 415 25.95 -1.31 23.30
N GLY A 416 25.70 -1.81 24.52
CA GLY A 416 25.62 -3.24 24.80
C GLY A 416 24.50 -3.95 24.03
N GLU A 417 23.33 -3.31 23.91
CA GLU A 417 22.21 -3.86 23.13
C GLU A 417 22.55 -3.90 21.64
N ARG A 418 23.15 -2.83 21.12
CA ARG A 418 23.57 -2.75 19.71
C ARG A 418 24.64 -3.78 19.38
N TRP A 419 25.58 -4.00 20.30
CA TRP A 419 26.60 -5.02 20.18
C TRP A 419 25.99 -6.43 20.16
N LEU A 420 25.04 -6.72 21.06
CA LEU A 420 24.30 -7.98 21.07
C LEU A 420 23.55 -8.22 19.74
N LEU A 421 22.83 -7.21 19.24
CA LEU A 421 22.16 -7.27 17.95
C LEU A 421 23.13 -7.49 16.79
N TRP A 422 24.32 -6.89 16.86
CA TRP A 422 25.36 -7.08 15.86
C TRP A 422 25.90 -8.51 15.86
N VAL A 423 26.19 -9.09 17.04
CA VAL A 423 26.60 -10.50 17.17
C VAL A 423 25.49 -11.44 16.70
N TYR A 424 24.24 -11.21 17.11
CA TYR A 424 23.09 -12.02 16.71
C TYR A 424 22.87 -12.01 15.19
N TRP A 425 23.00 -10.84 14.55
CA TRP A 425 23.01 -10.72 13.10
C TRP A 425 24.17 -11.48 12.45
N LEU A 426 25.38 -11.34 13.01
CA LEU A 426 26.59 -11.94 12.45
C LEU A 426 26.49 -13.46 12.41
N LEU A 427 26.05 -14.05 13.53
CA LEU A 427 25.99 -15.49 13.74
C LEU A 427 24.82 -16.15 13.01
N SER A 428 23.63 -15.55 13.06
CA SER A 428 22.39 -16.24 12.62
C SER A 428 21.49 -15.43 11.69
N GLY A 429 21.84 -14.18 11.38
CA GLY A 429 20.96 -13.28 10.64
C GLY A 429 19.63 -13.06 11.37
N TYR A 430 19.71 -12.81 12.68
CA TYR A 430 18.56 -12.69 13.58
C TYR A 430 17.72 -13.98 13.67
N GLY A 431 18.36 -15.15 13.70
CA GLY A 431 17.68 -16.44 13.83
C GLY A 431 16.92 -16.90 12.59
N LEU A 432 17.05 -16.20 11.45
CA LEU A 432 16.31 -16.50 10.21
C LEU A 432 17.18 -17.15 9.11
N ARG A 433 18.50 -17.29 9.33
CA ARG A 433 19.43 -17.77 8.30
C ARG A 433 20.24 -18.98 8.76
N ALA A 434 19.67 -20.17 8.62
CA ALA A 434 20.30 -21.44 9.00
C ALA A 434 21.70 -21.64 8.40
N MET A 435 21.89 -21.32 7.12
CA MET A 435 23.20 -21.46 6.45
C MET A 435 24.32 -20.62 7.08
N ARG A 436 24.00 -19.46 7.68
CA ARG A 436 25.00 -18.64 8.38
C ARG A 436 25.41 -19.29 9.69
N ALA A 437 24.44 -19.77 10.46
CA ALA A 437 24.70 -20.46 11.73
C ALA A 437 25.49 -21.76 11.49
N LEU A 438 25.12 -22.55 10.48
CA LEU A 438 25.87 -23.75 10.07
C LEU A 438 27.29 -23.42 9.58
N GLY A 439 27.47 -22.35 8.80
CA GLY A 439 28.78 -21.89 8.38
C GLY A 439 29.66 -21.51 9.58
N TRP A 440 29.13 -20.76 10.54
CA TRP A 440 29.84 -20.45 11.79
C TRP A 440 30.12 -21.68 12.64
N LEU A 441 29.22 -22.67 12.65
CA LEU A 441 29.46 -23.93 13.33
C LEU A 441 30.65 -24.67 12.71
N ILE A 442 30.72 -24.76 11.38
CA ILE A 442 31.85 -25.38 10.68
C ILE A 442 33.17 -24.64 10.99
N VAL A 443 33.15 -23.30 10.97
CA VAL A 443 34.32 -22.49 11.30
C VAL A 443 34.75 -22.68 12.76
N ALA A 444 33.78 -22.72 13.70
CA ALA A 444 34.04 -22.95 15.10
C ALA A 444 34.66 -24.33 15.33
N VAL A 445 34.07 -25.39 14.77
CA VAL A 445 34.61 -26.76 14.85
C VAL A 445 36.01 -26.84 14.24
N ALA A 446 36.24 -26.22 13.08
CA ALA A 446 37.57 -26.19 12.46
C ALA A 446 38.61 -25.45 13.34
N ALA A 447 38.21 -24.33 13.96
CA ALA A 447 39.05 -23.59 14.89
C ALA A 447 39.35 -24.39 16.17
N THR A 448 38.35 -25.08 16.73
CA THR A 448 38.50 -26.01 17.86
C THR A 448 39.49 -27.12 17.51
N VAL A 449 39.30 -27.78 16.36
CA VAL A 449 40.21 -28.84 15.88
C VAL A 449 41.63 -28.32 15.74
N PHE A 450 41.82 -27.15 15.12
CA PHE A 450 43.14 -26.55 14.93
C PHE A 450 43.80 -26.18 16.27
N ALA A 451 43.05 -25.58 17.21
CA ALA A 451 43.55 -25.25 18.53
C ALA A 451 43.91 -26.51 19.35
N LEU A 452 43.11 -27.58 19.25
CA LEU A 452 43.40 -28.87 19.89
C LEU A 452 44.65 -29.53 19.28
N MET A 453 44.86 -29.43 17.97
CA MET A 453 46.07 -29.93 17.32
C MET A 453 47.33 -29.19 17.79
N LEU A 454 47.25 -27.85 17.89
CA LEU A 454 48.38 -27.01 18.28
C LEU A 454 48.72 -27.11 19.77
N TRP A 455 47.71 -27.14 20.64
CA TRP A 455 47.90 -26.99 22.09
C TRP A 455 47.20 -28.04 22.94
N GLY A 456 46.13 -28.67 22.45
CA GLY A 456 45.23 -29.45 23.29
C GLY A 456 45.55 -30.93 23.47
N LEU A 457 46.08 -31.59 22.43
CA LEU A 457 46.37 -33.03 22.47
C LEU A 457 47.81 -33.30 22.99
N PRO A 458 48.01 -34.18 23.99
CA PRO A 458 49.36 -34.56 24.40
C PRO A 458 50.11 -35.28 23.28
N THR A 459 51.43 -35.20 23.30
CA THR A 459 52.30 -35.80 22.26
C THR A 459 52.72 -37.23 22.62
N ALA A 460 52.81 -37.54 23.91
CA ALA A 460 53.10 -38.88 24.40
C ALA A 460 51.81 -39.61 24.83
N LYS A 461 51.75 -40.93 24.58
CA LYS A 461 50.73 -41.79 25.20
C LYS A 461 50.95 -41.77 26.71
N LEU A 462 49.93 -41.34 27.46
CA LEU A 462 49.96 -41.37 28.92
C LEU A 462 49.94 -42.82 29.39
N GLN A 463 51.10 -43.34 29.78
CA GLN A 463 51.21 -44.66 30.40
C GLN A 463 51.07 -44.50 31.92
N PRO A 464 50.08 -45.14 32.56
CA PRO A 464 49.98 -45.12 34.01
C PRO A 464 51.22 -45.79 34.60
N ARG A 465 51.89 -45.09 35.52
CA ARG A 465 53.03 -45.66 36.28
C ARG A 465 52.51 -46.15 37.61
N THR A 466 52.54 -47.45 37.82
CA THR A 466 52.26 -48.06 39.12
C THR A 466 53.57 -48.24 39.86
N VAL A 467 53.76 -47.48 40.93
CA VAL A 467 54.91 -47.63 41.82
C VAL A 467 54.44 -48.43 43.03
N GLY A 468 55.06 -49.59 43.25
CA GLY A 468 54.83 -50.42 44.42
C GLY A 468 55.87 -50.11 45.49
N THR A 469 55.42 -49.74 46.69
CA THR A 469 56.27 -49.68 47.88
C THR A 469 55.90 -50.84 48.80
N LEU A 470 56.90 -51.65 49.14
CA LEU A 470 56.73 -52.85 49.95
C LEU A 470 57.11 -52.50 51.40
N ILE A 471 56.14 -52.51 52.30
CA ILE A 471 56.33 -52.20 53.72
C ILE A 471 56.08 -53.49 54.50
N GLY A 472 57.15 -54.19 54.88
CA GLY A 472 57.05 -55.49 55.57
C GLY A 472 56.49 -56.58 54.64
N ARG A 473 55.25 -57.02 54.89
CA ARG A 473 54.51 -58.00 54.06
C ARG A 473 53.40 -57.37 53.20
N ASP A 474 53.14 -56.08 53.36
CA ASP A 474 52.08 -55.38 52.66
C ASP A 474 52.64 -54.63 51.44
N ILE A 475 51.96 -54.77 50.30
CA ILE A 475 52.32 -54.10 49.04
C ILE A 475 51.36 -52.92 48.84
N ALA A 476 51.86 -51.70 49.00
CA ALA A 476 51.12 -50.49 48.65
C ALA A 476 51.43 -50.12 47.18
N LEU A 477 50.44 -50.28 46.29
CA LEU A 477 50.53 -49.89 44.89
C LEU A 477 49.92 -48.50 44.72
N THR A 478 50.74 -47.51 44.34
CA THR A 478 50.25 -46.19 43.94
C THR A 478 50.34 -46.06 42.42
N THR A 479 49.19 -46.03 41.76
CA THR A 479 49.11 -45.77 40.31
C THR A 479 48.97 -44.26 40.08
N SER A 480 49.97 -43.67 39.44
CA SER A 480 49.96 -42.26 39.06
C SER A 480 50.05 -42.13 37.54
N THR A 481 49.12 -41.37 36.96
CA THR A 481 49.15 -41.04 35.53
C THR A 481 49.81 -39.67 35.40
N PRO A 482 50.89 -39.53 34.60
CA PRO A 482 51.54 -38.24 34.43
C PRO A 482 50.60 -37.23 33.77
N ALA A 483 50.80 -35.94 34.06
CA ALA A 483 49.99 -34.88 33.45
C ALA A 483 50.21 -34.86 31.91
N PRO A 484 49.16 -34.63 31.11
CA PRO A 484 49.28 -34.50 29.66
C PRO A 484 50.19 -33.32 29.30
N GLN A 485 51.31 -33.61 28.66
CA GLN A 485 52.28 -32.61 28.21
C GLN A 485 52.39 -32.58 26.67
N LEU A 486 52.67 -31.39 26.15
CA LEU A 486 52.90 -31.13 24.73
C LEU A 486 54.41 -30.98 24.50
N THR A 487 55.04 -31.97 23.87
CA THR A 487 56.49 -32.02 23.60
C THR A 487 56.79 -32.27 22.12
N GLY A 488 57.65 -31.46 21.50
CA GLY A 488 58.03 -31.57 20.09
C GLY A 488 57.37 -30.54 19.16
N ASN A 489 57.86 -30.46 17.92
CA ASN A 489 57.47 -29.45 16.92
C ASN A 489 56.45 -29.93 15.87
N ASP A 490 56.24 -31.23 15.72
CA ASP A 490 55.29 -31.80 14.75
C ASP A 490 53.86 -31.75 15.27
N ARG A 491 53.26 -30.55 15.20
CA ARG A 491 51.92 -30.27 15.75
C ARG A 491 50.80 -30.52 14.74
N ILE A 492 51.10 -30.49 13.45
CA ILE A 492 50.12 -30.61 12.37
C ILE A 492 50.29 -31.96 11.68
N THR A 493 49.65 -33.00 12.22
CA THR A 493 49.66 -34.36 11.66
C THR A 493 48.24 -34.90 11.49
N LEU A 494 48.05 -35.81 10.55
CA LEU A 494 46.74 -36.41 10.26
C LEU A 494 46.16 -37.17 11.46
N GLU A 495 47.01 -37.89 12.22
CA GLU A 495 46.58 -38.60 13.43
C GLU A 495 46.06 -37.65 14.53
N ARG A 496 46.71 -36.50 14.70
CA ARG A 496 46.26 -35.47 15.66
C ARG A 496 44.96 -34.83 15.18
N ALA A 497 44.81 -34.59 13.88
CA ALA A 497 43.58 -34.08 13.30
C ALA A 497 42.39 -35.01 13.56
N GLN A 498 42.54 -36.33 13.33
CA GLN A 498 41.48 -37.31 13.60
C GLN A 498 41.06 -37.32 15.07
N LYS A 499 42.02 -37.32 16.00
CA LYS A 499 41.74 -37.25 17.44
C LYS A 499 41.05 -35.95 17.84
N ALA A 500 41.51 -34.82 17.30
CA ALA A 500 40.94 -33.50 17.56
C ALA A 500 39.49 -33.39 17.04
N VAL A 501 39.19 -33.97 15.87
CA VAL A 501 37.83 -34.03 15.32
C VAL A 501 36.88 -34.81 16.23
N ILE A 502 37.31 -35.96 16.77
CA ILE A 502 36.49 -36.76 17.70
C ILE A 502 36.19 -35.96 18.98
N VAL A 503 37.18 -35.25 19.52
CA VAL A 503 37.00 -34.41 20.72
C VAL A 503 36.07 -33.24 20.43
N ALA A 504 36.26 -32.53 19.32
CA ALA A 504 35.38 -31.43 18.92
C ALA A 504 33.93 -31.91 18.69
N PHE A 505 33.74 -33.04 18.01
CA PHE A 505 32.40 -33.62 17.82
C PHE A 505 31.74 -33.99 19.15
N ASN A 506 32.48 -34.57 20.09
CA ASN A 506 31.96 -34.86 21.43
C ASN A 506 31.57 -33.58 22.17
N ALA A 507 32.34 -32.50 22.05
CA ALA A 507 32.01 -31.20 22.63
C ALA A 507 30.69 -30.65 22.08
N ALA A 508 30.48 -30.69 20.76
CA ALA A 508 29.24 -30.26 20.10
C ALA A 508 27.98 -31.01 20.55
N VAL A 509 28.13 -32.26 21.02
CA VAL A 509 27.03 -33.13 21.48
C VAL A 509 27.05 -33.28 23.02
N PHE A 510 27.72 -32.38 23.74
CA PHE A 510 27.84 -32.37 25.21
C PHE A 510 28.41 -33.65 25.83
N ARG A 511 29.19 -34.45 25.08
CA ARG A 511 29.88 -35.65 25.59
C ARG A 511 31.23 -35.31 26.18
N ALA A 512 31.66 -36.02 27.22
CA ALA A 512 32.98 -35.89 27.81
C ALA A 512 34.10 -36.14 26.77
N PRO A 513 35.28 -35.50 26.89
CA PRO A 513 36.34 -35.70 25.93
C PRO A 513 36.84 -37.15 26.04
N SER A 514 37.03 -37.82 24.91
CA SER A 514 37.51 -39.21 24.87
C SER A 514 39.02 -39.33 25.09
N GLN A 515 39.70 -38.22 25.32
CA GLN A 515 41.15 -38.09 25.45
C GLN A 515 41.49 -37.20 26.64
N ASN A 516 42.60 -37.51 27.32
CA ASN A 516 43.16 -36.63 28.34
C ASN A 516 43.80 -35.41 27.67
N LEU A 517 43.22 -34.23 27.87
CA LEU A 517 43.65 -32.98 27.25
C LEU A 517 44.67 -32.26 28.13
N THR A 518 45.57 -31.50 27.51
CA THR A 518 46.43 -30.55 28.22
C THR A 518 45.58 -29.45 28.89
N THR A 519 46.16 -28.65 29.80
CA THR A 519 45.44 -27.52 30.42
C THR A 519 44.87 -26.55 29.37
N PRO A 520 45.63 -26.10 28.34
CA PRO A 520 45.07 -25.31 27.25
C PRO A 520 43.98 -26.06 26.46
N GLY A 521 44.14 -27.36 26.23
CA GLY A 521 43.14 -28.19 25.54
C GLY A 521 41.81 -28.28 26.29
N THR A 522 41.89 -28.33 27.63
CA THR A 522 40.70 -28.35 28.49
C THR A 522 39.92 -27.04 28.38
N VAL A 523 40.61 -25.89 28.33
CA VAL A 523 39.98 -24.57 28.13
C VAL A 523 39.32 -24.48 26.74
N VAL A 524 39.99 -25.01 25.70
CA VAL A 524 39.44 -25.07 24.34
C VAL A 524 38.18 -25.95 24.29
N ASP A 525 38.21 -27.14 24.90
CA ASP A 525 37.05 -28.05 24.99
C ASP A 525 35.89 -27.41 25.76
N MET A 526 36.17 -26.74 26.88
CA MET A 526 35.16 -25.98 27.63
C MET A 526 34.51 -24.90 26.77
N ALA A 527 35.28 -24.11 26.03
CA ALA A 527 34.73 -23.08 25.14
C ALA A 527 33.88 -23.68 24.00
N ALA A 528 34.34 -24.77 23.39
CA ALA A 528 33.62 -25.48 22.33
C ALA A 528 32.25 -26.00 22.79
N ARG A 529 32.16 -26.53 24.03
CA ARG A 529 30.90 -26.99 24.64
C ARG A 529 29.83 -25.92 24.82
N PHE A 530 30.19 -24.63 24.81
CA PHE A 530 29.22 -23.54 24.84
C PHE A 530 28.91 -23.02 23.44
N ILE A 531 29.94 -22.79 22.62
CA ILE A 531 29.81 -22.12 21.34
C ILE A 531 29.14 -23.03 20.30
N GLU A 532 29.59 -24.28 20.17
CA GLU A 532 29.14 -25.18 19.11
C GLU A 532 27.65 -25.57 19.28
N PRO A 533 27.17 -25.95 20.48
CA PRO A 533 25.74 -26.21 20.68
C PRO A 533 24.86 -24.98 20.53
N ALA A 534 25.34 -23.79 20.92
CA ALA A 534 24.59 -22.54 20.73
C ALA A 534 24.40 -22.22 19.24
N LEU A 535 25.44 -22.42 18.41
CA LEU A 535 25.36 -22.26 16.96
C LEU A 535 24.43 -23.30 16.33
N LEU A 536 24.50 -24.55 16.79
CA LEU A 536 23.57 -25.60 16.36
C LEU A 536 22.12 -25.25 16.72
N ALA A 537 21.85 -24.79 17.94
CA ALA A 537 20.53 -24.35 18.36
C ALA A 537 19.99 -23.19 17.51
N LEU A 538 20.83 -22.20 17.19
CA LEU A 538 20.48 -21.11 16.27
C LEU A 538 20.17 -21.61 14.85
N ALA A 539 20.91 -22.61 14.37
CA ALA A 539 20.63 -23.24 13.08
C ALA A 539 19.28 -23.96 13.08
N VAL A 540 19.00 -24.75 14.13
CA VAL A 540 17.73 -25.47 14.29
C VAL A 540 16.55 -24.50 14.39
N LEU A 541 16.67 -23.41 15.15
CA LEU A 541 15.64 -22.37 15.24
C LEU A 541 15.35 -21.74 13.87
N ALA A 542 16.39 -21.44 13.09
CA ALA A 542 16.24 -20.90 11.75
C ALA A 542 15.61 -21.88 10.76
N VAL A 543 15.92 -23.18 10.86
CA VAL A 543 15.27 -24.23 10.05
C VAL A 543 13.80 -24.36 10.41
N ARG A 544 13.46 -24.42 11.70
CA ARG A 544 12.07 -24.45 12.18
C ARG A 544 11.29 -23.23 11.65
N GLY A 545 11.91 -22.05 11.72
CA GLY A 545 11.33 -20.82 11.18
C GLY A 545 11.08 -20.88 9.68
N ARG A 546 11.87 -21.63 8.90
CA ARG A 546 11.66 -21.83 7.46
C ARG A 546 10.60 -22.90 7.14
N VAL A 547 10.48 -23.95 7.95
CA VAL A 547 9.48 -25.02 7.74
C VAL A 547 8.06 -24.58 8.11
N LYS A 548 7.94 -23.59 9.00
CA LYS A 548 6.65 -22.94 9.31
C LYS A 548 6.17 -21.94 8.25
N ARG A 549 7.07 -21.52 7.34
CA ARG A 549 6.72 -20.71 6.15
C ARG A 549 6.14 -21.62 5.08
#